data_AF-G0W3Z0-F1
#
_entry.id   AF-G0W3Z0-F1
#
_cell.length_a   1.000
_cell.length_b   1.000
_cell.length_c   1.000
_cell.angle_alpha   90.00
_cell.angle_beta   90.00
_cell.angle_gamma   90.00
#
_symmetry.space_group_name_H-M   'P 1'
#
loop_
_entity.id
_entity.type
_entity.pdbx_description
1 polymer ?
#
loop_
_entity_poly.entity_id
_entity_poly.type
_entity_poly.pdbx_seq_one_letter_code
_entity_poly.pdbx_strand_id
1 'polypeptide(L)'
;MSMVVTIKLIQEAVLRPHQMHQQLAGYDADTIVYQLITLLINSNCIDETTLKYITRFFTPETFQMLVLQRINNKRCGYPLCDKPVSHINHSDAFSLINTKTSYFNKFCSDLHMKSTSFLQAQLLTTPLRERVGIHLISNYDIDKFQRENIMYNNIVLFEEYIREKTLDQDLDSIMKSLETLEFQI
;
A
#
# COMPACT_ATOMS: atom_id res chain seq x y z
N MET A 1 14.74 2.48 -16.09
CA MET A 1 14.31 1.21 -15.47
C MET A 1 13.78 1.55 -14.08
N SER A 2 12.49 1.33 -13.81
CA SER A 2 11.93 1.60 -12.47
C SER A 2 12.53 0.59 -11.49
N MET A 3 13.12 1.06 -10.39
CA MET A 3 13.64 0.18 -9.34
C MET A 3 12.44 -0.46 -8.63
N VAL A 4 12.47 -1.78 -8.43
CA VAL A 4 11.47 -2.51 -7.63
C VAL A 4 11.99 -2.76 -6.23
N VAL A 5 11.13 -2.52 -5.24
CA VAL A 5 11.40 -2.73 -3.82
C VAL A 5 10.85 -4.08 -3.42
N THR A 6 11.68 -4.86 -2.72
CA THR A 6 11.34 -6.14 -2.12
C THR A 6 11.52 -6.07 -0.60
N ILE A 7 10.91 -7.00 0.13
CA ILE A 7 11.11 -7.11 1.59
C ILE A 7 12.59 -7.25 1.94
N LYS A 8 13.33 -8.10 1.20
CA LYS A 8 14.77 -8.29 1.41
C LYS A 8 15.54 -6.97 1.28
N LEU A 9 15.25 -6.18 0.24
CA LEU A 9 15.88 -4.87 0.07
C LEU A 9 15.59 -3.93 1.24
N ILE A 10 14.34 -3.90 1.73
CA ILE A 10 13.97 -3.08 2.89
C ILE A 10 14.75 -3.53 4.14
N GLN A 11 14.81 -4.83 4.38
CA GLN A 11 15.53 -5.38 5.53
C GLN A 11 17.02 -5.04 5.47
N GLU A 12 17.66 -5.19 4.31
CA GLU A 12 19.09 -4.94 4.13
C GLU A 12 19.45 -3.45 4.15
N ALA A 13 18.68 -2.61 3.44
CA ALA A 13 19.00 -1.21 3.24
C ALA A 13 18.47 -0.28 4.34
N VAL A 14 17.38 -0.65 5.01
CA VAL A 14 16.71 0.20 6.02
C VAL A 14 16.79 -0.38 7.41
N LEU A 15 16.44 -1.66 7.59
CA LEU A 15 16.26 -2.20 8.95
C LEU A 15 17.55 -2.70 9.58
N ARG A 16 18.52 -3.17 8.79
CA ARG A 16 19.78 -3.78 9.27
C ARG A 16 20.54 -2.96 10.33
N PRO A 17 20.60 -1.62 10.28
CA PRO A 17 21.27 -0.84 11.32
C PRO A 17 20.56 -0.85 12.69
N HIS A 18 19.26 -1.16 12.74
CA HIS A 18 18.43 -0.99 13.93
C HIS A 18 18.17 -2.30 14.70
N GLN A 19 18.99 -3.33 14.49
CA GLN A 19 18.72 -4.69 14.99
C GLN A 19 19.15 -4.94 16.44
N MET A 20 19.87 -4.00 17.07
CA MET A 20 20.45 -4.21 18.41
C MET A 20 19.43 -4.15 19.55
N HIS A 21 18.37 -3.35 19.41
CA HIS A 21 17.43 -3.05 20.48
C HIS A 21 16.01 -3.42 20.07
N GLN A 22 15.26 -4.01 21.02
CA GLN A 22 13.86 -4.36 20.83
C GLN A 22 12.96 -3.11 20.76
N GLN A 23 13.33 -2.06 21.48
CA GLN A 23 12.63 -0.79 21.51
C GLN A 23 13.40 0.24 20.66
N LEU A 24 12.72 0.88 19.71
CA LEU A 24 13.30 1.98 18.94
C LEU A 24 13.37 3.26 19.78
N ALA A 25 14.48 3.97 19.68
CA ALA A 25 14.51 5.38 20.07
C ALA A 25 13.70 6.22 19.06
N GLY A 26 13.26 7.42 19.46
CA GLY A 26 12.52 8.31 18.57
C GLY A 26 13.26 8.60 17.27
N TYR A 27 14.56 8.93 17.38
CA TYR A 27 15.42 9.18 16.23
C TYR A 27 15.54 7.99 15.27
N ASP A 28 15.65 6.76 15.79
CA ASP A 28 15.73 5.56 14.96
C ASP A 28 14.43 5.31 14.19
N ALA A 29 13.29 5.51 14.87
CA ALA A 29 11.98 5.38 14.22
C ALA A 29 11.80 6.41 13.08
N ASP A 30 12.15 7.67 13.33
CA ASP A 30 12.09 8.72 12.30
C ASP A 30 13.04 8.42 11.13
N THR A 31 14.23 7.88 11.42
CA THR A 31 15.21 7.46 10.42
C THR A 31 14.67 6.35 9.53
N ILE A 32 14.05 5.31 10.10
CA ILE A 32 13.42 4.22 9.33
C ILE A 32 12.34 4.77 8.40
N VAL A 33 11.44 5.62 8.92
CA VAL A 33 10.37 6.22 8.10
C VAL A 33 10.95 7.05 6.96
N TYR A 34 11.94 7.90 7.24
CA TYR A 34 12.60 8.72 6.23
C TYR A 34 13.28 7.88 5.14
N GLN A 35 13.99 6.83 5.53
CA GLN A 35 14.66 5.92 4.59
C GLN A 35 13.68 5.13 3.74
N LEU A 36 12.56 4.66 4.31
CA LEU A 36 11.47 4.02 3.55
C LEU A 36 10.86 4.98 2.53
N ILE A 37 10.57 6.21 2.93
CA ILE A 37 10.06 7.24 2.02
C ILE A 37 11.07 7.46 0.88
N THR A 38 12.34 7.69 1.21
CA THR A 38 13.42 7.90 0.22
C THR A 38 13.52 6.74 -0.77
N LEU A 39 13.45 5.50 -0.27
CA LEU A 39 13.48 4.30 -1.08
C LEU A 39 12.28 4.24 -2.03
N LEU A 40 11.07 4.58 -1.55
CA LEU A 40 9.80 4.43 -2.27
C LEU A 40 9.42 5.61 -3.16
N ILE A 41 10.09 6.76 -3.05
CA ILE A 41 9.76 7.96 -3.85
C ILE A 41 9.90 7.70 -5.35
N ASN A 42 10.99 7.03 -5.78
CA ASN A 42 11.33 6.79 -7.18
C ASN A 42 11.22 5.31 -7.61
N SER A 43 10.67 4.46 -6.75
CA SER A 43 10.55 3.01 -6.98
C SER A 43 9.09 2.58 -6.89
N ASN A 44 8.84 1.28 -6.83
CA ASN A 44 7.53 0.69 -6.54
C ASN A 44 7.71 -0.63 -5.80
N CYS A 45 6.74 -1.02 -4.99
CA CYS A 45 6.71 -2.35 -4.40
C CYS A 45 6.60 -3.40 -5.51
N ILE A 46 7.30 -4.51 -5.37
CA ILE A 46 7.27 -5.60 -6.36
C ILE A 46 5.93 -6.33 -6.36
N ASP A 47 5.29 -6.46 -5.20
CA ASP A 47 4.05 -7.21 -4.99
C ASP A 47 3.25 -6.71 -3.79
N GLU A 48 2.01 -7.20 -3.70
CA GLU A 48 1.05 -6.92 -2.62
C GLU A 48 1.63 -7.27 -1.23
N THR A 49 2.40 -8.36 -1.14
CA THR A 49 3.07 -8.79 0.10
C THR A 49 4.07 -7.75 0.60
N THR A 50 4.87 -7.19 -0.31
CA THR A 50 5.84 -6.13 0.02
C THR A 50 5.14 -4.85 0.43
N LEU A 51 4.03 -4.49 -0.25
CA LEU A 51 3.20 -3.35 0.16
C LEU A 51 2.65 -3.56 1.58
N LYS A 52 2.05 -4.71 1.87
CA LYS A 52 1.57 -5.05 3.22
C LYS A 52 2.69 -5.11 4.26
N TYR A 53 3.90 -5.48 3.87
CA TYR A 53 5.04 -5.44 4.78
C TYR A 53 5.42 -4.01 5.18
N ILE A 54 5.46 -3.06 4.24
CA ILE A 54 5.90 -1.69 4.55
C ILE A 54 4.90 -0.89 5.38
N THR A 55 3.60 -1.21 5.29
CA THR A 55 2.55 -0.48 6.06
C THR A 55 2.75 -0.58 7.56
N ARG A 56 3.42 -1.65 8.03
CA ARG A 56 3.84 -1.85 9.42
C ARG A 56 4.70 -0.71 9.96
N PHE A 57 5.37 0.04 9.10
CA PHE A 57 6.26 1.14 9.49
C PHE A 57 5.60 2.52 9.36
N PHE A 58 4.41 2.61 8.78
CA PHE A 58 3.73 3.87 8.54
C PHE A 58 2.55 4.10 9.49
N THR A 59 2.33 5.37 9.79
CA THR A 59 1.07 5.95 10.27
C THR A 59 0.30 6.53 9.07
N PRO A 60 -1.01 6.84 9.20
CA PRO A 60 -1.73 7.55 8.14
C PRO A 60 -1.05 8.84 7.67
N GLU A 61 -0.42 9.58 8.59
CA GLU A 61 0.31 10.82 8.31
C GLU A 61 1.62 10.57 7.54
N THR A 62 2.47 9.66 8.02
CA THR A 62 3.75 9.36 7.35
C THR A 62 3.55 8.66 6.02
N PHE A 63 2.47 7.88 5.86
CA PHE A 63 2.07 7.35 4.57
C PHE A 63 1.58 8.45 3.61
N GLN A 64 0.83 9.43 4.11
CA GLN A 64 0.44 10.60 3.31
C GLN A 64 1.67 11.36 2.81
N MET A 65 2.72 11.47 3.62
CA MET A 65 3.99 12.07 3.20
C MET A 65 4.61 11.29 2.03
N LEU A 66 4.68 9.95 2.10
CA LEU A 66 5.14 9.11 0.98
C LEU A 66 4.34 9.41 -0.30
N VAL A 67 3.01 9.40 -0.19
CA VAL A 67 2.11 9.66 -1.32
C VAL A 67 2.41 11.02 -1.96
N LEU A 68 2.52 12.07 -1.15
CA LEU A 68 2.83 13.42 -1.63
C LEU A 68 4.21 13.50 -2.29
N GLN A 69 5.23 12.86 -1.72
CA GLN A 69 6.58 12.87 -2.30
C GLN A 69 6.64 12.12 -3.64
N ARG A 70 5.94 10.99 -3.77
CA ARG A 70 5.79 10.29 -5.06
C ARG A 70 5.13 11.17 -6.12
N ILE A 71 4.05 11.86 -5.75
CA ILE A 71 3.32 12.80 -6.64
C ILE A 71 4.23 13.95 -7.08
N ASN A 72 4.99 14.52 -6.15
CA ASN A 72 5.95 15.58 -6.46
C ASN A 72 7.00 15.10 -7.47
N ASN A 73 7.41 13.84 -7.37
CA ASN A 73 8.29 13.16 -8.34
C ASN A 73 7.58 12.63 -9.58
N LYS A 74 6.37 13.14 -9.86
CA LYS A 74 5.56 12.83 -11.05
C LYS A 74 5.18 11.35 -11.17
N ARG A 75 5.14 10.63 -10.04
CA ARG A 75 4.73 9.22 -9.97
C ARG A 75 3.37 9.09 -9.31
N CYS A 76 2.63 8.06 -9.70
CA CYS A 76 1.38 7.72 -9.05
C CYS A 76 1.60 7.49 -7.56
N GLY A 77 0.74 8.08 -6.72
CA GLY A 77 0.83 7.97 -5.26
C GLY A 77 0.72 6.54 -4.73
N TYR A 78 0.12 5.61 -5.49
CA TYR A 78 -0.02 4.21 -5.06
C TYR A 78 1.34 3.47 -5.16
N PRO A 79 1.88 2.91 -4.06
CA PRO A 79 3.25 2.36 -4.06
C PRO A 79 3.49 1.13 -4.94
N LEU A 80 2.44 0.41 -5.37
CA LEU A 80 2.56 -0.67 -6.36
C LEU A 80 2.68 -0.16 -7.80
N CYS A 81 2.34 1.11 -8.05
CA CYS A 81 2.29 1.67 -9.38
C CYS A 81 3.65 2.27 -9.79
N ASP A 82 4.06 2.00 -11.02
CA ASP A 82 5.24 2.60 -11.66
C ASP A 82 4.89 3.73 -12.65
N LYS A 83 3.61 3.88 -12.97
CA LYS A 83 3.09 4.88 -13.92
C LYS A 83 3.21 6.31 -13.37
N PRO A 84 3.38 7.30 -14.25
CA PRO A 84 3.32 8.70 -13.85
C PRO A 84 1.90 9.09 -13.40
N VAL A 85 1.78 10.26 -12.77
CA VAL A 85 0.46 10.87 -12.54
C VAL A 85 -0.24 11.12 -13.88
N SER A 86 -1.57 10.97 -13.93
CA SER A 86 -2.31 11.27 -15.17
C SER A 86 -2.21 12.77 -15.46
N HIS A 87 -1.62 13.11 -16.61
CA HIS A 87 -1.72 14.46 -17.15
C HIS A 87 -3.11 14.60 -17.78
N ILE A 88 -4.00 15.34 -17.13
CA ILE A 88 -5.16 15.87 -17.85
C ILE A 88 -4.61 16.92 -18.82
N ASN A 89 -4.78 16.68 -20.13
CA ASN A 89 -4.47 17.68 -21.15
C ASN A 89 -5.27 18.94 -20.85
N HIS A 90 -4.58 20.02 -20.47
CA HIS A 90 -5.19 21.33 -20.15
C HIS A 90 -5.77 22.06 -21.39
N SER A 91 -6.11 21.34 -22.47
CA SER A 91 -6.69 21.93 -23.68
C SER A 91 -8.12 22.42 -23.48
N ASP A 92 -8.82 22.00 -22.41
CA ASP A 92 -10.15 22.50 -22.08
C ASP A 92 -10.09 23.59 -21.01
N ALA A 93 -10.37 24.84 -21.40
CA ALA A 93 -10.46 26.00 -20.52
C ALA A 93 -11.47 25.83 -19.37
N PHE A 94 -12.43 24.90 -19.51
CA PHE A 94 -13.41 24.55 -18.48
C PHE A 94 -12.83 23.70 -17.32
N SER A 95 -11.67 23.04 -17.52
CA SER A 95 -11.02 22.23 -16.47
C SER A 95 -10.44 23.07 -15.32
N LEU A 96 -10.22 24.37 -15.55
CA LEU A 96 -9.70 25.34 -14.58
C LEU A 96 -10.79 25.84 -13.60
N ILE A 97 -12.07 25.75 -13.98
CA ILE A 97 -13.19 26.34 -13.22
C ILE A 97 -13.73 25.34 -12.18
N ASN A 98 -13.54 24.03 -12.41
CA ASN A 98 -14.07 23.00 -11.55
C ASN A 98 -13.03 22.62 -10.48
N THR A 99 -13.07 23.25 -9.30
CA THR A 99 -12.10 23.03 -8.19
C THR A 99 -11.97 21.58 -7.71
N LYS A 100 -12.87 20.67 -8.14
CA LYS A 100 -12.72 19.22 -8.00
C LYS A 100 -11.56 18.64 -8.84
N THR A 101 -11.18 19.24 -9.98
CA THR A 101 -10.12 18.76 -10.90
C THR A 101 -8.71 18.85 -10.32
N SER A 102 -8.50 19.68 -9.30
CA SER A 102 -7.21 19.83 -8.59
C SER A 102 -6.74 18.53 -7.91
N TYR A 103 -7.67 17.68 -7.48
CA TYR A 103 -7.35 16.38 -6.84
C TYR A 103 -7.09 15.25 -7.84
N PHE A 104 -7.52 15.39 -9.10
CA PHE A 104 -7.40 14.33 -10.12
C PHE A 104 -5.97 14.17 -10.67
N ASN A 105 -5.05 15.09 -10.38
CA ASN A 105 -3.67 15.05 -10.88
C ASN A 105 -2.67 14.31 -9.95
N LYS A 106 -3.15 13.54 -8.97
CA LYS A 106 -2.31 12.87 -7.95
C LYS A 106 -2.07 11.38 -8.22
N PHE A 107 -2.85 10.76 -9.10
CA PHE A 107 -2.78 9.32 -9.38
C PHE A 107 -2.84 9.09 -10.89
N CYS A 108 -2.54 7.87 -11.35
CA CYS A 108 -2.71 7.52 -12.76
C CYS A 108 -4.16 7.08 -13.09
N SER A 109 -4.99 6.83 -12.07
CA SER A 109 -6.38 6.39 -12.22
C SER A 109 -7.17 6.58 -10.91
N ASP A 110 -8.50 6.65 -11.03
CA ASP A 110 -9.41 6.65 -9.88
C ASP A 110 -9.27 5.38 -9.03
N LEU A 111 -8.95 4.25 -9.66
CA LEU A 111 -8.73 2.98 -8.96
C LEU A 111 -7.56 3.10 -7.99
N HIS A 112 -6.43 3.67 -8.42
CA HIS A 112 -5.25 3.84 -7.55
C HIS A 112 -5.45 4.93 -6.49
N MET A 113 -6.26 5.96 -6.78
CA MET A 113 -6.70 6.90 -5.75
C MET A 113 -7.49 6.18 -4.66
N LYS A 114 -8.52 5.40 -5.04
CA LYS A 114 -9.33 4.61 -4.10
C LYS A 114 -8.47 3.58 -3.34
N SER A 115 -7.57 2.89 -4.02
CA SER A 115 -6.68 1.88 -3.41
C SER A 115 -5.76 2.52 -2.37
N THR A 116 -5.22 3.70 -2.66
CA THR A 116 -4.38 4.46 -1.71
C THR A 116 -5.18 4.93 -0.49
N SER A 117 -6.38 5.49 -0.70
CA SER A 117 -7.26 5.92 0.39
C SER A 117 -7.76 4.74 1.25
N PHE A 118 -8.10 3.61 0.62
CA PHE A 118 -8.53 2.38 1.29
C PHE A 118 -7.41 1.83 2.18
N LEU A 119 -6.18 1.81 1.67
CA LEU A 119 -5.00 1.39 2.43
C LEU A 119 -4.72 2.33 3.61
N GLN A 120 -4.71 3.64 3.36
CA GLN A 120 -4.39 4.66 4.37
C GLN A 120 -5.34 4.63 5.57
N ALA A 121 -6.62 4.35 5.33
CA ALA A 121 -7.65 4.26 6.36
C ALA A 121 -7.44 3.09 7.36
N GLN A 122 -6.63 2.09 6.99
CA GLN A 122 -6.37 0.91 7.80
C GLN A 122 -5.05 1.00 8.60
N LEU A 123 -4.24 2.05 8.40
CA LEU A 123 -2.92 2.17 9.04
C LEU A 123 -3.03 2.51 10.54
N LEU A 124 -2.15 1.93 11.36
CA LEU A 124 -2.07 2.24 12.78
C LEU A 124 -1.73 3.72 13.00
N THR A 125 -2.47 4.38 13.88
CA THR A 125 -2.12 5.73 14.34
C THR A 125 -0.99 5.72 15.38
N THR A 126 -0.77 4.59 16.06
CA THR A 126 0.33 4.40 17.02
C THR A 126 1.68 4.72 16.37
N PRO A 127 2.49 5.63 16.91
CA PRO A 127 3.81 5.96 16.38
C PRO A 127 4.72 4.73 16.22
N LEU A 128 5.61 4.74 15.22
CA LEU A 128 6.50 3.60 14.95
C LEU A 128 7.35 3.22 16.17
N ARG A 129 7.86 4.21 16.92
CA ARG A 129 8.65 3.96 18.12
C ARG A 129 7.92 3.11 19.16
N GLU A 130 6.59 3.18 19.24
CA GLU A 130 5.78 2.44 20.22
C GLU A 130 5.45 1.01 19.76
N ARG A 131 5.81 0.64 18.52
CA ARG A 131 5.58 -0.68 17.94
C ARG A 131 6.77 -1.61 18.24
N VAL A 132 6.85 -2.08 19.48
CA VAL A 132 7.96 -2.88 20.02
C VAL A 132 8.34 -4.05 19.09
N GLY A 133 9.62 -4.13 18.69
CA GLY A 133 10.17 -5.26 17.95
C GLY A 133 9.72 -5.41 16.49
N ILE A 134 8.94 -4.46 15.95
CA ILE A 134 8.40 -4.54 14.59
C ILE A 134 9.48 -4.48 13.49
N HIS A 135 10.60 -3.81 13.79
CA HIS A 135 11.75 -3.61 12.91
C HIS A 135 12.78 -4.73 12.96
N LEU A 136 12.66 -5.66 13.91
CA LEU A 136 13.58 -6.79 14.05
C LEU A 136 13.34 -7.80 12.92
N ILE A 137 14.37 -8.05 12.13
CA ILE A 137 14.34 -8.96 10.97
C ILE A 137 14.05 -10.38 11.44
N SER A 138 14.62 -10.79 12.58
CA SER A 138 14.35 -12.10 13.19
C SER A 138 12.89 -12.33 13.57
N ASN A 139 12.13 -11.25 13.76
CA ASN A 139 10.70 -11.31 14.10
C ASN A 139 9.83 -11.39 12.85
N TYR A 140 10.43 -11.34 11.65
CA TYR A 140 9.73 -11.50 10.41
C TYR A 140 9.93 -12.91 9.84
N ASP A 141 8.91 -13.72 9.98
CA ASP A 141 8.77 -15.01 9.31
C ASP A 141 7.68 -14.85 8.24
N ILE A 142 8.05 -15.05 6.97
CA ILE A 142 7.15 -14.87 5.83
C ILE A 142 5.99 -15.86 5.85
N ASP A 143 6.26 -17.10 6.27
CA ASP A 143 5.24 -18.14 6.32
C ASP A 143 4.29 -17.87 7.48
N LYS A 144 4.81 -17.39 8.62
CA LYS A 144 4.01 -16.91 9.74
C LYS A 144 3.21 -15.66 9.38
N PHE A 145 3.80 -14.74 8.62
CA PHE A 145 3.13 -13.53 8.13
C PHE A 145 1.95 -13.88 7.21
N GLN A 146 2.14 -14.83 6.31
CA GLN A 146 1.10 -15.31 5.40
C GLN A 146 0.03 -16.16 6.08
N ARG A 147 0.42 -17.06 7.01
CA ARG A 147 -0.50 -18.01 7.67
C ARG A 147 -1.32 -17.38 8.79
N GLU A 148 -0.68 -16.55 9.62
CA GLU A 148 -1.29 -16.13 10.88
C GLU A 148 -1.74 -14.66 10.86
N ASN A 149 -1.48 -13.90 9.77
CA ASN A 149 -1.90 -12.51 9.59
C ASN A 149 -1.66 -11.68 10.87
N ILE A 150 -0.51 -11.91 11.51
CA ILE A 150 -0.32 -11.59 12.93
C ILE A 150 -0.17 -10.10 13.12
N MET A 151 -1.26 -9.53 13.65
CA MET A 151 -1.33 -8.54 14.74
C MET A 151 -0.48 -7.27 14.67
N TYR A 152 0.08 -6.92 13.52
CA TYR A 152 0.43 -5.54 13.20
C TYR A 152 -0.21 -5.18 11.87
N ASN A 153 -1.54 -5.00 11.95
CA ASN A 153 -2.51 -4.68 10.90
C ASN A 153 -2.82 -5.78 9.88
N ASN A 154 -4.01 -6.37 10.02
CA ASN A 154 -4.72 -7.11 8.98
C ASN A 154 -5.11 -6.15 7.84
N ILE A 155 -4.11 -5.71 7.07
CA ILE A 155 -4.29 -4.85 5.91
C ILE A 155 -4.89 -5.68 4.79
N VAL A 156 -6.06 -5.25 4.33
CA VAL A 156 -6.67 -5.72 3.08
C VAL A 156 -6.41 -4.66 2.01
N LEU A 157 -5.91 -5.07 0.85
CA LEU A 157 -5.77 -4.17 -0.29
C LEU A 157 -7.12 -4.02 -1.01
N PHE A 158 -7.34 -2.90 -1.70
CA PHE A 158 -8.63 -2.65 -2.32
C PHE A 158 -8.91 -3.63 -3.47
N GLU A 159 -7.87 -3.96 -4.23
CA GLU A 159 -7.89 -4.99 -5.27
C GLU A 159 -8.17 -6.40 -4.72
N GLU A 160 -7.71 -6.73 -3.51
CA GLU A 160 -8.06 -7.98 -2.83
C GLU A 160 -9.55 -8.00 -2.48
N TYR A 161 -10.03 -6.92 -1.87
CA TYR A 161 -11.44 -6.76 -1.51
C TYR A 161 -12.36 -6.87 -2.74
N ILE A 162 -11.98 -6.25 -3.87
CA ILE A 162 -12.75 -6.36 -5.12
C ILE A 162 -12.73 -7.81 -5.63
N ARG A 163 -11.55 -8.47 -5.66
CA ARG A 163 -11.43 -9.86 -6.13
C ARG A 163 -12.30 -10.81 -5.31
N GLU A 164 -12.31 -10.67 -3.98
CA GLU A 164 -13.17 -11.47 -3.10
C GLU A 164 -14.66 -11.21 -3.38
N LYS A 165 -15.07 -9.95 -3.52
CA LYS A 165 -16.47 -9.62 -3.81
C LYS A 165 -16.96 -10.09 -5.18
N THR A 166 -16.09 -10.07 -6.19
CA THR A 166 -16.43 -10.62 -7.51
C THR A 166 -16.59 -12.13 -7.46
N LEU A 167 -15.71 -12.83 -6.72
CA LEU A 167 -15.82 -14.28 -6.53
C LEU A 167 -17.13 -14.66 -5.81
N ASP A 168 -17.51 -13.92 -4.75
CA ASP A 168 -18.80 -14.12 -4.07
C ASP A 168 -19.99 -14.02 -5.05
N GLN A 169 -19.99 -12.99 -5.91
CA GLN A 169 -21.05 -12.76 -6.89
C GLN A 169 -21.07 -13.82 -8.00
N ASP A 170 -19.89 -14.24 -8.47
CA ASP A 170 -19.77 -15.29 -9.49
C ASP A 170 -20.26 -16.63 -8.93
N LEU A 171 -19.93 -16.97 -7.68
CA LEU A 171 -20.45 -18.15 -7.00
C LEU A 171 -21.97 -18.10 -6.82
N ASP A 172 -22.52 -16.97 -6.38
CA ASP A 172 -23.97 -16.78 -6.28
C ASP A 172 -24.68 -16.97 -7.62
N SER A 173 -24.07 -16.48 -8.72
CA SER A 173 -24.59 -16.65 -10.07
C SER A 173 -24.55 -18.12 -10.53
N ILE A 174 -23.46 -18.84 -10.21
CA ILE A 174 -23.33 -20.27 -10.50
C ILE A 174 -24.35 -21.08 -9.71
N MET A 175 -24.53 -20.81 -8.42
CA MET A 175 -25.52 -21.50 -7.58
C MET A 175 -26.95 -21.31 -8.11
N LYS A 176 -27.33 -20.08 -8.49
CA LYS A 176 -28.63 -19.81 -9.12
C LYS A 176 -28.80 -20.54 -10.46
N SER A 177 -27.72 -20.69 -11.22
CA SER A 177 -27.75 -21.43 -12.49
C SER A 177 -27.89 -22.94 -12.27
N LEU A 178 -27.36 -23.47 -11.17
CA LEU A 178 -27.52 -24.88 -10.78
C LEU A 178 -28.92 -25.16 -10.22
N GLU A 179 -29.51 -24.23 -9.48
CA GLU A 179 -30.89 -24.34 -8.98
C GLU A 179 -31.93 -24.34 -10.11
N THR A 180 -31.63 -23.68 -11.22
CA THR A 180 -32.49 -23.63 -12.41
C THR A 180 -32.25 -24.80 -13.37
N LEU A 181 -31.20 -25.59 -13.16
CA LEU A 181 -31.00 -26.87 -13.83
C LEU A 181 -31.85 -27.93 -13.12
N GLU A 182 -33.15 -27.99 -13.46
CA GLU A 182 -33.97 -29.16 -13.18
C GLU A 182 -33.30 -30.38 -13.83
N PHE A 183 -32.75 -31.28 -13.01
CA PHE A 183 -32.38 -32.62 -13.48
C PHE A 183 -33.66 -33.35 -13.87
N GLN A 184 -34.00 -33.31 -15.16
CA GLN A 184 -35.00 -34.20 -15.74
C GLN A 184 -34.46 -35.63 -15.64
N ILE A 185 -34.88 -36.34 -14.60
CA ILE A 185 -34.74 -37.80 -14.45
C ILE A 185 -35.92 -38.45 -15.16
#